data_AF-A0A3D0Y840-F1
#
_entry.id   AF-A0A3D0Y840-F1
#
_cell.length_a   1.000
_cell.length_b   1.000
_cell.length_c   1.000
_cell.angle_alpha   90.00
_cell.angle_beta   90.00
_cell.angle_gamma   90.00
#
_symmetry.space_group_name_H-M   'P 1'
#
loop_
_entity.id
_entity.type
_entity.pdbx_description
1 polymer ?
#
loop_
_entity_poly.entity_id
_entity_poly.type
_entity_poly.pdbx_seq_one_letter_code
_entity_poly.pdbx_strand_id
1 'polypeptide(L)'
;MKEKLRILNKTNVKIGLALVVIFTVSCIIYIYNKDSFMVNIEDGNYIKANKYYTENILGNKKRENVAIIEIDEFLEIQKDLFNQGKLTKDEVMENTSVIGDLLIVDKYKEKFEKTGLKFSNDISEIETSKLKYIEGMNFYEENNLIKALNIFNHISEKDSNYESATNLKEQICKKVEEEVLNEIDTLKENKKYYELYDKLDALSTVSENVEIKNELNAIKEIIKENAHIGLIKIGMTRDEVNNYYIGDFVEGDEKGSMYITNKQDFNNCYDAYTMFRYEMDKLNEICILYNIKNSNNNVYIGNYEVVKENLTKSLGSPVRKSDYKWLAEKNPYMEDGLAVACGDLILQNQWIKNNAEYELTLLGNNFDINFMLSIKEK
;
A
#
# COMPACT_ATOMS: atom_id res chain seq x y z
N MET A 1 -68.94 46.61 -4.34
CA MET A 1 -68.24 45.54 -5.10
C MET A 1 -67.00 46.02 -5.87
N LYS A 2 -66.84 47.33 -6.21
CA LYS A 2 -65.66 47.85 -6.94
C LYS A 2 -64.41 48.16 -6.10
N GLU A 3 -64.50 48.14 -4.77
CA GLU A 3 -63.40 48.58 -3.90
C GLU A 3 -62.51 47.42 -3.40
N LYS A 4 -63.04 46.20 -3.32
CA LYS A 4 -62.28 45.00 -2.92
C LYS A 4 -61.41 44.40 -4.03
N LEU A 5 -61.58 44.82 -5.28
CA LEU A 5 -60.75 44.38 -6.43
C LEU A 5 -59.50 45.24 -6.66
N ARG A 6 -59.34 46.36 -5.94
CA ARG A 6 -58.20 47.29 -6.14
C ARG A 6 -57.02 47.00 -5.21
N ILE A 7 -57.22 46.25 -4.13
CA ILE A 7 -56.18 45.95 -3.12
C ILE A 7 -55.41 44.66 -3.47
N LEU A 8 -56.03 43.72 -4.21
CA LEU A 8 -55.39 42.48 -4.65
C LEU A 8 -54.40 42.64 -5.81
N ASN A 9 -54.27 43.83 -6.40
CA ASN A 9 -53.45 44.04 -7.58
C ASN A 9 -52.11 44.76 -7.31
N LYS A 10 -51.88 45.33 -6.12
CA LYS A 10 -50.60 46.00 -5.81
C LYS A 10 -49.61 45.09 -5.09
N THR A 11 -50.07 44.24 -4.18
CA THR A 11 -49.20 43.36 -3.40
C THR A 11 -48.68 42.20 -4.25
N ASN A 12 -49.54 41.58 -5.06
CA ASN A 12 -49.15 40.49 -5.97
C ASN A 12 -48.24 40.98 -7.10
N VAL A 13 -48.46 42.20 -7.60
CA VAL A 13 -47.57 42.82 -8.61
C VAL A 13 -46.21 43.18 -7.98
N LYS A 14 -46.15 43.63 -6.72
CA LYS A 14 -44.89 43.89 -6.02
C LYS A 14 -44.11 42.60 -5.71
N ILE A 15 -44.79 41.53 -5.33
CA ILE A 15 -44.17 40.21 -5.11
C ILE A 15 -43.65 39.63 -6.44
N GLY A 16 -44.43 39.74 -7.52
CA GLY A 16 -44.00 39.34 -8.86
C GLY A 16 -42.79 40.13 -9.36
N LEU A 17 -42.77 41.45 -9.17
CA LEU A 17 -41.62 42.29 -9.50
C LEU A 17 -40.38 41.97 -8.64
N ALA A 18 -40.56 41.71 -7.35
CA ALA A 18 -39.45 41.32 -6.48
C ALA A 18 -38.83 39.99 -6.91
N LEU A 19 -39.64 38.99 -7.31
CA LEU A 19 -39.16 37.71 -7.81
C LEU A 19 -38.44 37.85 -9.17
N VAL A 20 -38.93 38.72 -10.06
CA VAL A 20 -38.26 39.01 -11.34
C VAL A 20 -36.93 39.74 -11.10
N VAL A 21 -36.86 40.67 -10.13
CA VAL A 21 -35.60 41.35 -9.77
C VAL A 21 -34.61 40.37 -9.13
N ILE A 22 -35.06 39.47 -8.25
CA ILE A 22 -34.20 38.43 -7.69
C ILE A 22 -33.69 37.50 -8.80
N PHE A 23 -34.56 37.03 -9.67
CA PHE A 23 -34.18 36.15 -10.79
C PHE A 23 -33.24 36.84 -11.77
N THR A 24 -33.48 38.11 -12.11
CA THR A 24 -32.58 38.87 -12.99
C THR A 24 -31.25 39.19 -12.32
N VAL A 25 -31.21 39.50 -11.01
CA VAL A 25 -29.94 39.68 -10.28
C VAL A 25 -29.19 38.35 -10.16
N SER A 26 -29.86 37.23 -9.91
CA SER A 26 -29.24 35.89 -9.91
C SER A 26 -28.72 35.50 -11.29
N CYS A 27 -29.45 35.78 -12.36
CA CYS A 27 -28.98 35.55 -13.73
C CYS A 27 -27.85 36.51 -14.12
N ILE A 28 -27.88 37.77 -13.67
CA ILE A 28 -26.79 38.73 -13.91
C ILE A 28 -25.54 38.30 -13.14
N ILE A 29 -25.65 37.87 -11.88
CA ILE A 29 -24.53 37.32 -11.10
C ILE A 29 -23.99 36.05 -11.76
N TYR A 30 -24.87 35.16 -12.24
CA TYR A 30 -24.49 33.95 -12.99
C TYR A 30 -23.79 34.26 -14.32
N ILE A 31 -24.29 35.25 -15.07
CA ILE A 31 -23.69 35.70 -16.34
C ILE A 31 -22.38 36.47 -16.10
N TYR A 32 -22.26 37.26 -15.04
CA TYR A 32 -21.03 37.98 -14.67
C TYR A 32 -19.94 37.04 -14.13
N ASN A 33 -20.33 35.90 -13.54
CA ASN A 33 -19.41 34.87 -13.06
C ASN A 33 -18.95 33.88 -14.14
N LYS A 34 -19.46 33.97 -15.37
CA LYS A 34 -19.10 33.04 -16.46
C LYS A 34 -17.63 33.12 -16.88
N ASP A 35 -16.98 34.27 -16.66
CA ASP A 35 -15.54 34.46 -16.89
C ASP A 35 -14.71 34.31 -15.60
N SER A 36 -15.25 33.72 -14.53
CA SER A 36 -14.50 33.53 -13.29
C SER A 36 -13.45 32.43 -13.40
N PHE A 37 -12.45 32.49 -12.52
CA PHE A 37 -11.38 31.51 -12.43
C PHE A 37 -11.90 30.07 -12.30
N MET A 38 -12.81 29.83 -11.36
CA MET A 38 -13.33 28.49 -11.07
C MET A 38 -14.26 27.94 -12.15
N VAL A 39 -15.11 28.77 -12.76
CA VAL A 39 -15.96 28.31 -13.88
C VAL A 39 -15.11 27.76 -15.02
N ASN A 40 -13.98 28.41 -15.32
CA ASN A 40 -13.07 27.92 -16.35
C ASN A 40 -12.30 26.66 -15.91
N ILE A 41 -12.07 26.42 -14.61
CA ILE A 41 -11.51 25.16 -14.12
C ILE A 41 -12.54 24.03 -14.24
N GLU A 42 -13.76 24.26 -13.80
CA GLU A 42 -14.86 23.29 -13.84
C GLU A 42 -15.24 22.89 -15.28
N ASP A 43 -15.23 23.84 -16.22
CA ASP A 43 -15.49 23.61 -17.64
C ASP A 43 -14.32 22.96 -18.40
N GLY A 44 -13.20 22.68 -17.72
CA GLY A 44 -11.97 22.18 -18.35
C GLY A 44 -11.27 23.22 -19.26
N ASN A 45 -11.64 24.50 -19.15
CA ASN A 45 -11.08 25.59 -19.96
C ASN A 45 -9.87 26.25 -19.29
N TYR A 46 -8.84 25.46 -19.03
CA TYR A 46 -7.73 25.85 -18.16
C TYR A 46 -6.86 27.00 -18.69
N ILE A 47 -6.76 27.16 -20.01
CA ILE A 47 -6.07 28.32 -20.63
C ILE A 47 -6.76 29.62 -20.23
N LYS A 48 -8.10 29.64 -20.24
CA LYS A 48 -8.86 30.80 -19.81
C LYS A 48 -8.79 31.01 -18.30
N ALA A 49 -8.80 29.94 -17.50
CA ALA A 49 -8.61 30.03 -16.06
C ALA A 49 -7.27 30.69 -15.72
N ASN A 50 -6.16 30.23 -16.31
CA ASN A 50 -4.83 30.78 -16.08
C ASN A 50 -4.72 32.25 -16.53
N LYS A 51 -5.27 32.55 -17.71
CA LYS A 51 -5.35 33.94 -18.20
C LYS A 51 -6.11 34.84 -17.23
N TYR A 52 -7.28 34.40 -16.76
CA TYR A 52 -8.08 35.17 -15.82
C TYR A 52 -7.36 35.36 -14.48
N TYR A 53 -6.70 34.33 -13.96
CA TYR A 53 -5.90 34.42 -12.75
C TYR A 53 -4.79 35.48 -12.89
N THR A 54 -4.04 35.42 -13.98
CA THR A 54 -2.92 36.34 -14.26
C THR A 54 -3.40 37.79 -14.41
N GLU A 55 -4.52 38.00 -15.09
CA GLU A 55 -5.03 39.35 -15.38
C GLU A 55 -5.81 39.97 -14.19
N ASN A 56 -6.49 39.15 -13.36
CA ASN A 56 -7.50 39.66 -12.41
C ASN A 56 -7.28 39.26 -10.93
N ILE A 57 -6.43 38.28 -10.65
CA ILE A 57 -6.21 37.72 -9.31
C ILE A 57 -4.78 38.01 -8.82
N LEU A 58 -3.80 37.81 -9.69
CA LEU A 58 -2.37 37.92 -9.37
C LEU A 58 -2.01 39.30 -8.77
N GLY A 59 -1.26 39.28 -7.66
CA GLY A 59 -0.83 40.48 -6.95
C GLY A 59 -1.87 41.04 -5.97
N ASN A 60 -3.10 40.50 -5.98
CA ASN A 60 -4.14 40.82 -5.00
C ASN A 60 -4.27 39.68 -3.97
N LYS A 61 -3.54 39.79 -2.86
CA LYS A 61 -3.50 38.77 -1.79
C LYS A 61 -4.86 38.25 -1.34
N LYS A 62 -5.88 39.12 -1.28
CA LYS A 62 -7.23 38.70 -0.85
C LYS A 62 -7.85 37.78 -1.90
N ARG A 63 -7.74 38.12 -3.19
CA ARG A 63 -8.26 37.29 -4.28
C ARG A 63 -7.45 36.01 -4.46
N GLU A 64 -6.13 36.07 -4.30
CA GLU A 64 -5.25 34.89 -4.33
C GLU A 64 -5.64 33.88 -3.26
N ASN A 65 -5.90 34.32 -2.02
CA ASN A 65 -6.36 33.44 -0.95
C ASN A 65 -7.75 32.83 -1.24
N VAL A 66 -8.66 33.59 -1.84
CA VAL A 66 -9.97 33.06 -2.24
C VAL A 66 -9.82 31.97 -3.30
N ALA A 67 -9.00 32.20 -4.33
CA ALA A 67 -8.74 31.20 -5.37
C ALA A 67 -8.14 29.90 -4.83
N ILE A 68 -7.27 29.99 -3.80
CA ILE A 68 -6.73 28.80 -3.12
C ILE A 68 -7.84 28.01 -2.42
N ILE A 69 -8.71 28.70 -1.66
CA ILE A 69 -9.83 28.05 -0.95
C ILE A 69 -10.77 27.38 -1.96
N GLU A 70 -11.09 28.05 -3.06
CA GLU A 70 -11.96 27.51 -4.09
C GLU A 70 -11.35 26.28 -4.79
N ILE A 71 -10.03 26.27 -5.00
CA ILE A 71 -9.32 25.08 -5.51
C ILE A 71 -9.37 23.92 -4.51
N ASP A 72 -9.11 24.20 -3.23
CA ASP A 72 -9.19 23.17 -2.18
C ASP A 72 -10.61 22.58 -2.12
N GLU A 73 -11.65 23.40 -2.21
CA GLU A 73 -13.05 22.96 -2.26
C GLU A 73 -13.35 22.12 -3.51
N PHE A 74 -12.86 22.53 -4.69
CA PHE A 74 -13.02 21.76 -5.93
C PHE A 74 -12.35 20.39 -5.83
N LEU A 75 -11.14 20.31 -5.29
CA LEU A 75 -10.43 19.05 -5.07
C LEU A 75 -11.18 18.14 -4.11
N GLU A 76 -11.71 18.67 -3.01
CA GLU A 76 -12.54 17.90 -2.07
C GLU A 76 -13.79 17.33 -2.76
N ILE A 77 -14.47 18.11 -3.62
CA ILE A 77 -15.61 17.62 -4.41
C ILE A 77 -15.19 16.47 -5.34
N GLN A 78 -14.07 16.59 -6.05
CA GLN A 78 -13.57 15.52 -6.92
C GLN A 78 -13.25 14.25 -6.12
N LYS A 79 -12.63 14.40 -4.96
CA LYS A 79 -12.35 13.29 -4.03
C LYS A 79 -13.63 12.59 -3.58
N ASP A 80 -14.66 13.35 -3.19
CA ASP A 80 -15.94 12.80 -2.76
C ASP A 80 -16.66 12.04 -3.88
N LEU A 81 -16.62 12.57 -5.11
CA LEU A 81 -17.19 11.91 -6.27
C LEU A 81 -16.47 10.58 -6.59
N PHE A 82 -15.14 10.57 -6.51
CA PHE A 82 -14.34 9.34 -6.61
C PHE A 82 -14.70 8.34 -5.51
N ASN A 83 -14.81 8.82 -4.27
CA ASN A 83 -15.10 7.98 -3.11
C ASN A 83 -16.50 7.36 -3.21
N GLN A 84 -17.47 8.09 -3.78
CA GLN A 84 -18.82 7.58 -4.06
C GLN A 84 -18.90 6.68 -5.31
N GLY A 85 -17.78 6.47 -6.02
CA GLY A 85 -17.74 5.67 -7.26
C GLY A 85 -18.43 6.34 -8.45
N LYS A 86 -18.65 7.66 -8.38
CA LYS A 86 -19.25 8.45 -9.47
C LYS A 86 -18.23 8.86 -10.53
N LEU A 87 -16.95 8.91 -10.16
CA LEU A 87 -15.83 9.12 -11.06
C LEU A 87 -14.80 7.99 -10.87
N THR A 88 -14.10 7.68 -11.94
CA THR A 88 -12.90 6.84 -11.95
C THR A 88 -11.66 7.65 -11.55
N LYS A 89 -10.57 6.95 -11.20
CA LYS A 89 -9.29 7.61 -10.91
C LYS A 89 -8.79 8.42 -12.10
N ASP A 90 -8.90 7.88 -13.31
CA ASP A 90 -8.45 8.55 -14.53
C ASP A 90 -9.23 9.85 -14.77
N GLU A 91 -10.56 9.83 -14.61
CA GLU A 91 -11.39 11.05 -14.74
C GLU A 91 -11.01 12.11 -13.69
N VAL A 92 -10.76 11.70 -12.44
CA VAL A 92 -10.36 12.61 -11.37
C VAL A 92 -8.98 13.19 -11.62
N MET A 93 -8.02 12.37 -12.06
CA MET A 93 -6.67 12.82 -12.39
C MET A 93 -6.69 13.74 -13.61
N GLU A 94 -7.50 13.45 -14.63
CA GLU A 94 -7.68 14.33 -15.78
C GLU A 94 -8.23 15.70 -15.35
N ASN A 95 -9.32 15.71 -14.58
CA ASN A 95 -9.98 16.92 -14.09
C ASN A 95 -9.07 17.82 -13.23
N THR A 96 -8.06 17.24 -12.57
CA THR A 96 -7.23 17.92 -11.56
C THR A 96 -5.76 18.08 -11.97
N SER A 97 -5.29 17.39 -13.01
CA SER A 97 -3.90 17.38 -13.48
C SER A 97 -3.33 18.79 -13.67
N VAL A 98 -4.16 19.69 -14.18
CA VAL A 98 -3.76 21.05 -14.53
C VAL A 98 -3.61 21.95 -13.29
N ILE A 99 -4.05 21.55 -12.09
CA ILE A 99 -3.83 22.34 -10.87
C ILE A 99 -2.33 22.43 -10.54
N GLY A 100 -1.56 21.37 -10.82
CA GLY A 100 -0.10 21.42 -10.75
C GLY A 100 0.54 22.23 -11.87
N ASP A 101 -0.11 22.27 -13.05
CA ASP A 101 0.37 22.98 -14.25
C ASP A 101 -0.11 24.44 -14.35
N LEU A 102 -1.00 24.89 -13.45
CA LEU A 102 -1.36 26.30 -13.32
C LEU A 102 -0.07 27.07 -13.07
N LEU A 103 0.39 27.80 -14.10
CA LEU A 103 1.62 28.63 -14.12
C LEU A 103 1.48 29.83 -13.18
N ILE A 104 1.22 29.57 -11.91
CA ILE A 104 1.11 30.56 -10.86
C ILE A 104 2.55 30.89 -10.48
N VAL A 105 2.94 32.13 -10.80
CA VAL A 105 4.19 32.81 -10.44
C VAL A 105 4.86 32.19 -9.22
N ASP A 106 6.16 31.90 -9.34
CA ASP A 106 7.07 31.14 -8.42
C ASP A 106 6.77 31.21 -6.91
N LYS A 107 6.18 32.30 -6.44
CA LYS A 107 5.82 32.53 -5.03
C LYS A 107 4.73 31.61 -4.48
N TYR A 108 3.79 31.12 -5.30
CA TYR A 108 2.71 30.23 -4.84
C TYR A 108 2.74 28.84 -5.47
N LYS A 109 3.64 28.62 -6.44
CA LYS A 109 3.88 27.33 -7.08
C LYS A 109 4.06 26.20 -6.08
N GLU A 110 4.92 26.41 -5.07
CA GLU A 110 5.16 25.42 -4.02
C GLU A 110 3.89 25.04 -3.24
N LYS A 111 2.97 25.98 -3.03
CA LYS A 111 1.72 25.71 -2.31
C LYS A 111 0.75 24.88 -3.15
N PHE A 112 0.59 25.21 -4.42
CA PHE A 112 -0.28 24.45 -5.33
C PHE A 112 0.28 23.08 -5.67
N GLU A 113 1.60 22.95 -5.85
CA GLU A 113 2.28 21.65 -6.00
C GLU A 113 2.05 20.77 -4.77
N LYS A 114 2.17 21.32 -3.55
CA LYS A 114 1.88 20.60 -2.31
C LYS A 114 0.41 20.17 -2.22
N THR A 115 -0.53 21.04 -2.57
CA THR A 115 -1.96 20.72 -2.59
C THR A 115 -2.27 19.60 -3.60
N GLY A 116 -1.76 19.71 -4.84
CA GLY A 116 -1.94 18.70 -5.88
C GLY A 116 -1.30 17.36 -5.53
N LEU A 117 -0.09 17.36 -4.97
CA LEU A 117 0.58 16.15 -4.51
C LEU A 117 -0.20 15.47 -3.37
N LYS A 118 -0.65 16.26 -2.38
CA LYS A 118 -1.49 15.74 -1.29
C LYS A 118 -2.77 15.12 -1.84
N PHE A 119 -3.44 15.79 -2.77
CA PHE A 119 -4.64 15.28 -3.42
C PHE A 119 -4.38 13.95 -4.16
N SER A 120 -3.33 13.88 -4.97
CA SER A 120 -2.95 12.64 -5.68
C SER A 120 -2.66 11.48 -4.72
N ASN A 121 -2.00 11.76 -3.60
CA ASN A 121 -1.77 10.77 -2.55
C ASN A 121 -3.07 10.31 -1.90
N ASP A 122 -3.99 11.23 -1.59
CA ASP A 122 -5.29 10.92 -1.01
C ASP A 122 -6.12 10.03 -1.95
N ILE A 123 -6.13 10.30 -3.26
CA ILE A 123 -6.84 9.45 -4.24
C ILE A 123 -6.23 8.05 -4.32
N SER A 124 -4.90 7.95 -4.32
CA SER A 124 -4.21 6.65 -4.36
C SER A 124 -4.43 5.84 -3.07
N GLU A 125 -4.49 6.51 -1.92
CA GLU A 125 -4.84 5.90 -0.64
C GLU A 125 -6.28 5.36 -0.65
N ILE A 126 -7.25 6.14 -1.14
CA ILE A 126 -8.65 5.72 -1.25
C ILE A 126 -8.78 4.54 -2.23
N GLU A 127 -8.10 4.55 -3.37
CA GLU A 127 -8.12 3.45 -4.33
C GLU A 127 -7.62 2.14 -3.71
N THR A 128 -6.47 2.21 -3.05
CA THR A 128 -5.87 1.06 -2.35
C THR A 128 -6.82 0.54 -1.26
N SER A 129 -7.44 1.45 -0.50
CA SER A 129 -8.43 1.12 0.52
C SER A 129 -9.66 0.40 -0.07
N LYS A 130 -10.18 0.88 -1.20
CA LYS A 130 -11.32 0.25 -1.89
C LYS A 130 -11.02 -1.17 -2.37
N LEU A 131 -9.83 -1.38 -2.93
CA LEU A 131 -9.38 -2.72 -3.34
C LEU A 131 -9.28 -3.67 -2.14
N LYS A 132 -8.73 -3.20 -1.02
CA LYS A 132 -8.69 -3.96 0.23
C LYS A 132 -10.09 -4.25 0.76
N TYR A 133 -11.04 -3.32 0.66
CA TYR A 133 -12.40 -3.59 1.09
C TYR A 133 -13.03 -4.74 0.29
N ILE A 134 -12.85 -4.75 -1.04
CA ILE A 134 -13.30 -5.86 -1.90
C ILE A 134 -12.62 -7.18 -1.52
N GLU A 135 -11.30 -7.17 -1.32
CA GLU A 135 -10.55 -8.35 -0.89
C GLU A 135 -11.03 -8.89 0.46
N GLY A 136 -11.26 -8.00 1.44
CA GLY A 136 -11.78 -8.36 2.76
C GLY A 136 -13.19 -8.95 2.68
N MET A 137 -14.05 -8.40 1.81
CA MET A 137 -15.39 -8.94 1.55
C MET A 137 -15.34 -10.34 0.93
N ASN A 138 -14.44 -10.60 -0.02
CA ASN A 138 -14.28 -11.94 -0.59
C ASN A 138 -13.89 -12.97 0.49
N PHE A 139 -12.93 -12.63 1.36
CA PHE A 139 -12.58 -13.53 2.47
C PHE A 139 -13.71 -13.70 3.48
N TYR A 140 -14.51 -12.66 3.72
CA TYR A 140 -15.68 -12.72 4.60
C TYR A 140 -16.73 -13.69 4.03
N GLU A 141 -17.03 -13.61 2.73
CA GLU A 141 -17.98 -14.50 2.04
C GLU A 141 -17.50 -15.96 2.00
N GLU A 142 -16.19 -16.18 1.91
CA GLU A 142 -15.56 -17.50 2.01
C GLU A 142 -15.48 -18.04 3.46
N ASN A 143 -16.01 -17.30 4.44
CA ASN A 143 -15.92 -17.60 5.87
C ASN A 143 -14.47 -17.69 6.39
N ASN A 144 -13.52 -17.04 5.71
CA ASN A 144 -12.14 -16.89 6.15
C ASN A 144 -11.97 -15.65 7.02
N LEU A 145 -12.57 -15.71 8.21
CA LEU A 145 -12.82 -14.54 9.05
C LEU A 145 -11.55 -13.84 9.56
N ILE A 146 -10.49 -14.58 9.88
CA ILE A 146 -9.20 -14.00 10.31
C ILE A 146 -8.55 -13.19 9.18
N LYS A 147 -8.55 -13.72 7.95
CA LYS A 147 -8.00 -12.97 6.81
C LYS A 147 -8.85 -11.75 6.49
N ALA A 148 -10.17 -11.87 6.52
CA ALA A 148 -11.07 -10.75 6.34
C ALA A 148 -10.79 -9.64 7.39
N LEU A 149 -10.66 -10.01 8.67
CA LEU A 149 -10.35 -9.10 9.76
C LEU A 149 -9.01 -8.36 9.53
N ASN A 150 -7.97 -9.11 9.17
CA ASN A 150 -6.65 -8.55 8.85
C ASN A 150 -6.71 -7.53 7.71
N ILE A 151 -7.41 -7.85 6.62
CA ILE A 151 -7.55 -6.92 5.49
C ILE A 151 -8.35 -5.67 5.90
N PHE A 152 -9.45 -5.83 6.65
CA PHE A 152 -10.26 -4.71 7.11
C PHE A 152 -9.53 -3.77 8.09
N ASN A 153 -8.46 -4.22 8.75
CA ASN A 153 -7.61 -3.36 9.59
C ASN A 153 -6.84 -2.30 8.78
N HIS A 154 -6.76 -2.46 7.46
CA HIS A 154 -5.99 -1.59 6.57
C HIS A 154 -6.86 -0.69 5.67
N ILE A 155 -8.14 -0.54 6.00
CA ILE A 155 -9.07 0.38 5.32
C ILE A 155 -8.87 1.79 5.88
N SER A 156 -8.70 2.77 5.00
CA SER A 156 -8.48 4.17 5.36
C SER A 156 -9.77 4.83 5.85
N GLU A 157 -9.67 5.71 6.84
CA GLU A 157 -10.79 6.56 7.30
C GLU A 157 -11.35 7.48 6.20
N LYS A 158 -10.55 7.74 5.16
CA LYS A 158 -10.98 8.55 4.00
C LYS A 158 -11.88 7.77 3.05
N ASP A 159 -11.93 6.43 3.14
CA ASP A 159 -12.76 5.59 2.28
C ASP A 159 -14.22 5.58 2.76
N SER A 160 -15.15 5.76 1.83
CA SER A 160 -16.60 5.64 2.08
C SER A 160 -17.01 4.31 2.71
N ASN A 161 -16.22 3.25 2.54
CA ASN A 161 -16.46 1.93 3.11
C ASN A 161 -15.93 1.76 4.54
N TYR A 162 -15.22 2.75 5.11
CA TYR A 162 -14.58 2.64 6.41
C TYR A 162 -15.55 2.27 7.55
N GLU A 163 -16.71 2.92 7.60
CA GLU A 163 -17.73 2.64 8.62
C GLU A 163 -18.29 1.21 8.47
N SER A 164 -18.55 0.78 7.23
CA SER A 164 -18.98 -0.59 6.95
C SER A 164 -17.92 -1.61 7.36
N ALA A 165 -16.65 -1.37 7.01
CA ALA A 165 -15.53 -2.22 7.40
C ALA A 165 -15.39 -2.30 8.92
N THR A 166 -15.53 -1.17 9.62
CA THR A 166 -15.47 -1.11 11.09
C THR A 166 -16.57 -1.93 11.74
N ASN A 167 -17.81 -1.80 11.27
CA ASN A 167 -18.93 -2.61 11.75
C ASN A 167 -18.73 -4.12 11.48
N LEU A 168 -18.13 -4.49 10.35
CA LEU A 168 -17.80 -5.88 10.05
C LEU A 168 -16.68 -6.41 10.94
N LYS A 169 -15.62 -5.62 11.18
CA LYS A 169 -14.53 -5.97 12.10
C LYS A 169 -15.06 -6.35 13.48
N GLU A 170 -15.95 -5.54 14.05
CA GLU A 170 -16.55 -5.82 15.36
C GLU A 170 -17.37 -7.12 15.37
N GLN A 171 -18.15 -7.38 14.31
CA GLN A 171 -18.93 -8.60 14.19
C GLN A 171 -18.06 -9.84 14.04
N ILE A 172 -17.00 -9.75 13.24
CA ILE A 172 -16.04 -10.83 13.04
C ILE A 172 -15.29 -11.11 14.35
N CYS A 173 -14.79 -10.07 15.02
CA CYS A 173 -14.08 -10.18 16.29
C CYS A 173 -14.89 -10.98 17.32
N LYS A 174 -16.17 -10.66 17.49
CA LYS A 174 -17.08 -11.38 18.41
C LYS A 174 -17.24 -12.87 18.09
N LYS A 175 -17.11 -13.27 16.82
CA LYS A 175 -17.22 -14.68 16.41
C LYS A 175 -15.92 -15.45 16.61
N VAL A 176 -14.79 -14.81 16.33
CA VAL A 176 -13.50 -15.49 16.19
C VAL A 176 -12.66 -15.44 17.47
N GLU A 177 -12.92 -14.47 18.35
CA GLU A 177 -12.20 -14.31 19.60
C GLU A 177 -12.23 -15.58 20.48
N GLU A 178 -13.41 -16.16 20.69
CA GLU A 178 -13.55 -17.38 21.51
C GLU A 178 -12.88 -18.59 20.85
N GLU A 179 -12.93 -18.70 19.53
CA GLU A 179 -12.25 -19.77 18.77
C GLU A 179 -10.73 -19.68 18.95
N VAL A 180 -10.16 -18.48 18.79
CA VAL A 180 -8.71 -18.28 18.92
C VAL A 180 -8.24 -18.56 20.34
N LEU A 181 -8.97 -18.08 21.37
CA LEU A 181 -8.64 -18.33 22.78
C LEU A 181 -8.58 -19.83 23.09
N ASN A 182 -9.52 -20.63 22.55
CA ASN A 182 -9.54 -22.08 22.74
C ASN A 182 -8.40 -22.80 21.98
N GLU A 183 -7.83 -22.19 20.94
CA GLU A 183 -6.76 -22.78 20.12
C GLU A 183 -5.35 -22.43 20.61
N ILE A 184 -5.17 -21.42 21.47
CA ILE A 184 -3.85 -20.88 21.86
C ILE A 184 -2.90 -21.97 22.33
N ASP A 185 -3.30 -22.75 23.33
CA ASP A 185 -2.44 -23.78 23.92
C ASP A 185 -2.11 -24.87 22.90
N THR A 186 -3.08 -25.28 22.09
CA THR A 186 -2.87 -26.28 21.03
C THR A 186 -1.89 -25.78 19.97
N LEU A 187 -1.98 -24.51 19.56
CA LEU A 187 -1.06 -23.91 18.59
C LEU A 187 0.35 -23.76 19.18
N LYS A 188 0.47 -23.40 20.46
CA LYS A 188 1.75 -23.33 21.17
C LYS A 188 2.42 -24.70 21.32
N GLU A 189 1.67 -25.72 21.74
CA GLU A 189 2.16 -27.11 21.88
C GLU A 189 2.69 -27.66 20.55
N ASN A 190 1.98 -27.36 19.45
CA ASN A 190 2.38 -27.73 18.10
C ASN A 190 3.43 -26.79 17.48
N LYS A 191 3.94 -25.81 18.24
CA LYS A 191 4.95 -24.82 17.80
C LYS A 191 4.54 -24.02 16.57
N LYS A 192 3.23 -23.79 16.38
CA LYS A 192 2.67 -23.02 15.28
C LYS A 192 2.58 -21.53 15.61
N TYR A 193 3.70 -20.93 16.00
CA TYR A 193 3.72 -19.57 16.55
C TYR A 193 3.29 -18.48 15.56
N TYR A 194 3.57 -18.66 14.26
CA TYR A 194 3.14 -17.71 13.22
C TYR A 194 1.62 -17.75 12.96
N GLU A 195 1.04 -18.94 12.94
CA GLU A 195 -0.42 -19.09 12.78
C GLU A 195 -1.13 -18.44 13.97
N LEU A 196 -0.59 -18.60 15.18
CA LEU A 196 -1.08 -17.94 16.38
C LEU A 196 -0.85 -16.42 16.34
N TYR A 197 0.32 -15.95 15.90
CA TYR A 197 0.60 -14.52 15.71
C TYR A 197 -0.40 -13.87 14.77
N ASP A 198 -0.59 -14.42 13.56
CA ASP A 198 -1.49 -13.86 12.55
C ASP A 198 -2.94 -13.77 13.05
N LYS A 199 -3.38 -14.76 13.85
CA LYS A 199 -4.71 -14.77 14.49
C LYS A 199 -4.83 -13.69 15.57
N LEU A 200 -3.83 -13.58 16.45
CA LEU A 200 -3.84 -12.62 17.57
C LEU A 200 -3.64 -11.17 17.10
N ASP A 201 -2.77 -10.94 16.12
CA ASP A 201 -2.51 -9.61 15.54
C ASP A 201 -3.79 -9.06 14.88
N ALA A 202 -4.50 -9.90 14.12
CA ALA A 202 -5.79 -9.57 13.51
C ALA A 202 -6.81 -9.08 14.54
N LEU A 203 -6.85 -9.73 15.70
CA LEU A 203 -7.77 -9.41 16.79
C LEU A 203 -7.31 -8.20 17.60
N SER A 204 -6.01 -7.95 17.73
CA SER A 204 -5.45 -6.97 18.66
C SER A 204 -5.85 -5.51 18.41
N THR A 205 -6.21 -5.19 17.17
CA THR A 205 -6.63 -3.85 16.73
C THR A 205 -8.10 -3.57 17.05
N VAL A 206 -8.92 -4.60 17.32
CA VAL A 206 -10.37 -4.49 17.49
C VAL A 206 -10.84 -5.04 18.84
N SER A 207 -10.19 -6.08 19.35
CA SER A 207 -10.52 -6.71 20.62
C SER A 207 -9.98 -5.89 21.79
N GLU A 208 -10.81 -5.71 22.81
CA GLU A 208 -10.40 -5.17 24.10
C GLU A 208 -9.89 -6.27 25.05
N ASN A 209 -9.91 -7.53 24.62
CA ASN A 209 -9.53 -8.65 25.47
C ASN A 209 -8.05 -8.59 25.86
N VAL A 210 -7.83 -8.48 27.17
CA VAL A 210 -6.49 -8.36 27.76
C VAL A 210 -5.66 -9.62 27.53
N GLU A 211 -6.30 -10.79 27.49
CA GLU A 211 -5.64 -12.07 27.25
C GLU A 211 -5.05 -12.13 25.83
N ILE A 212 -5.83 -11.75 24.80
CA ILE A 212 -5.34 -11.65 23.41
C ILE A 212 -4.11 -10.74 23.32
N LYS A 213 -4.14 -9.58 23.96
CA LYS A 213 -3.03 -8.61 23.93
C LYS A 213 -1.79 -9.14 24.64
N ASN A 214 -1.98 -9.76 25.81
CA ASN A 214 -0.88 -10.38 26.56
C ASN A 214 -0.26 -11.54 25.77
N GLU A 215 -1.10 -12.36 25.15
CA GLU A 215 -0.65 -13.50 24.34
C GLU A 215 0.05 -13.06 23.06
N LEU A 216 -0.43 -12.01 22.40
CA LEU A 216 0.26 -11.43 21.25
C LEU A 216 1.65 -10.94 21.65
N ASN A 217 1.79 -10.27 22.79
CA ASN A 217 3.09 -9.80 23.28
C ASN A 217 4.01 -10.97 23.65
N ALA A 218 3.49 -12.00 24.31
CA ALA A 218 4.26 -13.20 24.64
C ALA A 218 4.75 -13.92 23.38
N ILE A 219 3.88 -14.07 22.37
CA ILE A 219 4.23 -14.66 21.08
C ILE A 219 5.19 -13.76 20.30
N LYS A 220 5.04 -12.43 20.34
CA LYS A 220 6.01 -11.49 19.79
C LYS A 220 7.38 -11.73 20.37
N GLU A 221 7.53 -11.80 21.70
CA GLU A 221 8.83 -12.07 22.33
C GLU A 221 9.38 -13.45 21.98
N ILE A 222 8.55 -14.50 21.97
CA ILE A 222 8.97 -15.84 21.51
C ILE A 222 9.47 -15.79 20.06
N ILE A 223 8.76 -15.10 19.17
CA ILE A 223 9.16 -14.96 17.78
C ILE A 223 10.43 -14.11 17.64
N LYS A 224 10.55 -13.04 18.42
CA LYS A 224 11.71 -12.16 18.51
C LYS A 224 12.94 -12.99 18.89
N GLU A 225 12.87 -13.72 20.00
CA GLU A 225 13.95 -14.57 20.52
C GLU A 225 14.41 -15.64 19.53
N ASN A 226 13.58 -15.99 18.54
CA ASN A 226 13.89 -16.97 17.52
C ASN A 226 14.25 -16.39 16.13
N ALA A 227 14.41 -15.06 15.99
CA ALA A 227 14.84 -14.34 14.78
C ALA A 227 14.18 -14.83 13.48
N HIS A 228 13.05 -14.21 13.12
CA HIS A 228 12.13 -14.82 12.17
C HIS A 228 11.76 -13.87 11.04
N ILE A 229 12.52 -13.97 9.94
CA ILE A 229 12.37 -13.18 8.71
C ILE A 229 10.94 -13.28 8.12
N GLY A 230 10.20 -14.35 8.41
CA GLY A 230 8.86 -14.57 7.89
C GLY A 230 7.79 -13.55 8.31
N LEU A 231 8.02 -12.77 9.38
CA LEU A 231 7.13 -11.67 9.75
C LEU A 231 7.45 -10.36 9.03
N ILE A 232 8.64 -10.26 8.42
CA ILE A 232 9.08 -9.05 7.74
C ILE A 232 8.49 -9.06 6.33
N LYS A 233 7.72 -8.02 6.02
CA LYS A 233 7.02 -7.87 4.74
C LYS A 233 7.54 -6.65 3.97
N ILE A 234 7.57 -6.76 2.65
CA ILE A 234 7.77 -5.63 1.75
C ILE A 234 6.77 -4.51 2.11
N GLY A 235 7.24 -3.27 2.10
CA GLY A 235 6.48 -2.07 2.50
C GLY A 235 6.57 -1.70 3.99
N MET A 236 7.23 -2.50 4.83
CA MET A 236 7.50 -2.12 6.23
C MET A 236 8.54 -1.00 6.34
N THR A 237 8.41 -0.11 7.31
CA THR A 237 9.46 0.88 7.64
C THR A 237 10.62 0.23 8.39
N ARG A 238 11.75 0.94 8.50
CA ARG A 238 12.88 0.46 9.32
C ARG A 238 12.47 0.18 10.75
N ASP A 239 11.69 1.07 11.35
CA ASP A 239 11.20 0.90 12.72
C ASP A 239 10.27 -0.32 12.86
N GLU A 240 9.41 -0.58 11.87
CA GLU A 240 8.58 -1.77 11.84
C GLU A 240 9.43 -3.04 11.73
N VAL A 241 10.43 -3.07 10.84
CA VAL A 241 11.35 -4.21 10.69
C VAL A 241 12.16 -4.45 11.96
N ASN A 242 12.62 -3.38 12.62
CA ASN A 242 13.38 -3.45 13.88
C ASN A 242 12.57 -4.08 15.03
N ASN A 243 11.24 -4.05 14.98
CA ASN A 243 10.41 -4.71 15.99
C ASN A 243 10.42 -6.24 15.84
N TYR A 244 10.68 -6.76 14.64
CA TYR A 244 10.61 -8.20 14.33
C TYR A 244 11.99 -8.85 14.20
N TYR A 245 13.04 -8.07 13.98
CA TYR A 245 14.39 -8.57 13.74
C TYR A 245 15.27 -8.51 14.99
N ILE A 246 15.89 -9.64 15.36
CA ILE A 246 16.98 -9.67 16.35
C ILE A 246 18.27 -10.03 15.62
N GLY A 247 19.16 -9.05 15.50
CA GLY A 247 20.43 -9.19 14.82
C GLY A 247 21.38 -8.04 15.11
N ASP A 248 22.68 -8.29 14.97
CA ASP A 248 23.66 -7.21 15.01
C ASP A 248 23.50 -6.33 13.77
N PHE A 249 23.37 -5.03 14.01
CA PHE A 249 23.24 -4.03 12.97
C PHE A 249 24.65 -3.66 12.48
N VAL A 250 24.94 -3.93 11.21
CA VAL A 250 26.13 -3.40 10.53
C VAL A 250 25.65 -2.29 9.61
N GLU A 251 26.03 -1.04 9.90
CA GLU A 251 25.56 0.14 9.16
C GLU A 251 25.96 0.07 7.68
N GLY A 252 24.96 0.17 6.80
CA GLY A 252 25.12 0.31 5.36
C GLY A 252 25.26 1.77 4.91
N ASP A 253 25.50 2.00 3.62
CA ASP A 253 25.63 3.36 3.08
C ASP A 253 24.30 4.16 3.11
N GLU A 254 24.39 5.49 2.93
CA GLU A 254 23.25 6.42 2.89
C GLU A 254 22.18 6.07 1.84
N LYS A 255 22.47 5.12 0.94
CA LYS A 255 21.57 4.62 -0.12
C LYS A 255 20.78 3.38 0.30
N GLY A 256 20.82 3.02 1.58
CA GLY A 256 19.78 2.18 2.20
C GLY A 256 19.99 0.68 2.06
N SER A 257 21.25 0.20 2.12
CA SER A 257 21.52 -1.24 2.12
C SER A 257 22.62 -1.62 3.11
N MET A 258 22.25 -2.38 4.15
CA MET A 258 22.91 -3.62 4.61
C MET A 258 22.61 -3.85 6.10
N TYR A 259 22.19 -5.06 6.44
CA TYR A 259 22.25 -5.63 7.79
C TYR A 259 22.84 -7.04 7.60
N ILE A 260 23.72 -7.49 8.51
CA ILE A 260 24.42 -8.77 8.41
C ILE A 260 24.14 -9.51 9.70
N THR A 261 23.38 -10.59 9.64
CA THR A 261 23.23 -11.48 10.80
C THR A 261 23.99 -12.77 10.67
N ASN A 262 24.34 -13.30 11.83
CA ASN A 262 24.90 -14.61 12.01
C ASN A 262 24.06 -15.34 13.06
N LYS A 263 22.92 -15.91 12.63
CA LYS A 263 22.33 -17.18 13.09
C LYS A 263 20.81 -17.24 12.86
N GLN A 264 20.44 -18.36 12.25
CA GLN A 264 19.10 -18.95 12.12
C GLN A 264 18.15 -18.29 11.11
N ASP A 265 17.95 -19.02 10.00
CA ASP A 265 16.86 -18.82 9.04
C ASP A 265 15.74 -19.84 9.24
N PHE A 266 14.59 -19.62 8.58
CA PHE A 266 13.31 -20.34 8.44
C PHE A 266 13.24 -21.85 8.75
N ASN A 267 14.36 -22.59 8.74
CA ASN A 267 14.43 -24.03 8.98
C ASN A 267 15.53 -24.48 9.97
N ASN A 268 16.20 -23.57 10.70
CA ASN A 268 17.26 -23.90 11.67
C ASN A 268 18.49 -24.65 11.10
N CYS A 269 18.73 -24.65 9.78
CA CYS A 269 19.75 -25.52 9.18
C CYS A 269 21.09 -24.85 8.83
N TYR A 270 21.17 -23.53 8.66
CA TYR A 270 22.37 -22.89 8.09
C TYR A 270 22.68 -21.52 8.71
N ASP A 271 23.96 -21.13 8.69
CA ASP A 271 24.36 -19.74 8.85
C ASP A 271 23.86 -18.97 7.62
N ALA A 272 23.12 -17.88 7.83
CA ALA A 272 22.56 -17.07 6.75
C ALA A 272 22.68 -15.59 7.09
N TYR A 273 23.03 -14.80 6.08
CA TYR A 273 23.08 -13.34 6.13
C TYR A 273 21.80 -12.78 5.52
N THR A 274 21.08 -11.92 6.24
CA THR A 274 19.86 -11.30 5.71
C THR A 274 20.06 -9.81 5.52
N MET A 275 19.94 -9.37 4.28
CA MET A 275 20.04 -7.99 3.86
C MET A 275 18.64 -7.42 3.61
N PHE A 276 18.39 -6.24 4.15
CA PHE A 276 17.18 -5.46 3.88
C PHE A 276 17.55 -4.22 3.06
N ARG A 277 16.79 -3.93 2.00
CA ARG A 277 16.94 -2.71 1.20
C ARG A 277 15.69 -1.86 1.27
N TYR A 278 15.90 -0.56 1.47
CA TYR A 278 14.82 0.40 1.66
C TYR A 278 14.84 1.46 0.56
N GLU A 279 13.65 1.84 0.12
CA GLU A 279 13.40 2.98 -0.77
C GLU A 279 12.39 3.90 -0.09
N MET A 280 12.71 5.19 0.06
CA MET A 280 11.85 6.16 0.76
C MET A 280 11.37 5.69 2.16
N ASP A 281 12.26 5.03 2.92
CA ASP A 281 11.98 4.41 4.23
C ASP A 281 10.96 3.25 4.20
N LYS A 282 10.77 2.61 3.04
CA LYS A 282 9.92 1.43 2.88
C LYS A 282 10.76 0.27 2.38
N LEU A 283 10.61 -0.89 3.00
CA LEU A 283 11.33 -2.11 2.65
C LEU A 283 10.92 -2.54 1.24
N ASN A 284 11.85 -2.49 0.30
CA ASN A 284 11.60 -2.86 -1.11
C ASN A 284 12.16 -4.25 -1.42
N GLU A 285 13.22 -4.68 -0.73
CA GLU A 285 13.84 -5.99 -0.98
C GLU A 285 14.36 -6.63 0.31
N ILE A 286 14.18 -7.95 0.42
CA ILE A 286 14.80 -8.83 1.42
C ILE A 286 15.68 -9.83 0.67
N CYS A 287 16.95 -9.91 1.03
CA CYS A 287 17.88 -10.86 0.43
C CYS A 287 18.51 -11.74 1.51
N ILE A 288 18.25 -13.04 1.47
CA ILE A 288 18.79 -14.03 2.39
C ILE A 288 19.89 -14.80 1.65
N LEU A 289 21.13 -14.66 2.11
CA LEU A 289 22.30 -15.36 1.60
C LEU A 289 22.68 -16.47 2.58
N TYR A 290 22.52 -17.71 2.16
CA TYR A 290 22.89 -18.88 2.95
C TYR A 290 24.39 -19.16 2.82
N ASN A 291 25.09 -19.07 3.94
CA ASN A 291 26.49 -19.45 4.07
C ASN A 291 26.58 -20.92 4.49
N ILE A 292 26.34 -21.81 3.53
CA ILE A 292 26.53 -23.24 3.73
C ILE A 292 27.94 -23.55 3.29
N LYS A 293 28.83 -24.00 4.18
CA LYS A 293 30.14 -24.53 3.76
C LYS A 293 30.05 -26.05 3.64
N ASN A 294 30.19 -26.58 2.43
CA ASN A 294 30.36 -28.00 2.19
C ASN A 294 31.67 -28.27 1.46
N SER A 295 32.36 -29.35 1.81
CA SER A 295 33.50 -29.86 1.04
C SER A 295 33.07 -30.59 -0.25
N ASN A 296 31.79 -30.95 -0.35
CA ASN A 296 31.19 -31.60 -1.51
C ASN A 296 30.21 -30.64 -2.20
N ASN A 297 30.55 -30.21 -3.41
CA ASN A 297 29.77 -29.25 -4.19
C ASN A 297 28.36 -29.75 -4.54
N ASN A 298 28.15 -31.07 -4.66
CA ASN A 298 26.83 -31.63 -4.97
C ASN A 298 25.83 -31.47 -3.81
N VAL A 299 26.31 -31.28 -2.57
CA VAL A 299 25.43 -31.07 -1.40
C VAL A 299 24.65 -29.76 -1.52
N TYR A 300 25.23 -28.74 -2.16
CA TYR A 300 24.56 -27.46 -2.39
C TYR A 300 23.31 -27.60 -3.26
N ILE A 301 23.34 -28.49 -4.26
CA ILE A 301 22.17 -28.77 -5.11
C ILE A 301 21.07 -29.44 -4.28
N GLY A 302 21.42 -30.40 -3.41
CA GLY A 302 20.46 -31.01 -2.49
C GLY A 302 19.79 -29.97 -1.59
N ASN A 303 20.56 -29.04 -1.04
CA ASN A 303 20.05 -27.97 -0.19
C ASN A 303 19.13 -27.00 -0.96
N TYR A 304 19.51 -26.67 -2.20
CA TYR A 304 18.67 -25.87 -3.10
C TYR A 304 17.31 -26.53 -3.34
N GLU A 305 17.29 -27.83 -3.66
CA GLU A 305 16.05 -28.56 -3.91
C GLU A 305 15.15 -28.64 -2.67
N VAL A 306 15.72 -28.81 -1.47
CA VAL A 306 14.95 -28.79 -0.21
C VAL A 306 14.25 -27.45 0.01
N VAL A 307 14.95 -26.33 -0.17
CA VAL A 307 14.35 -25.00 0.01
C VAL A 307 13.34 -24.70 -1.08
N LYS A 308 13.63 -25.06 -2.33
CA LYS A 308 12.69 -24.96 -3.46
C LYS A 308 11.41 -25.74 -3.19
N GLU A 309 11.50 -26.96 -2.64
CA GLU A 309 10.33 -27.76 -2.28
C GLU A 309 9.49 -27.06 -1.21
N ASN A 310 10.14 -26.51 -0.17
CA ASN A 310 9.45 -25.77 0.89
C ASN A 310 8.80 -24.48 0.37
N LEU A 311 9.48 -23.72 -0.48
CA LEU A 311 8.90 -22.54 -1.14
C LEU A 311 7.74 -22.94 -2.04
N THR A 312 7.84 -24.04 -2.78
CA THR A 312 6.75 -24.52 -3.63
C THR A 312 5.52 -24.92 -2.83
N LYS A 313 5.70 -25.55 -1.67
CA LYS A 313 4.59 -25.86 -0.74
C LYS A 313 3.90 -24.59 -0.23
N SER A 314 4.67 -23.53 0.05
CA SER A 314 4.14 -22.27 0.61
C SER A 314 3.56 -21.31 -0.44
N LEU A 315 4.25 -21.17 -1.58
CA LEU A 315 3.99 -20.17 -2.61
C LEU A 315 3.24 -20.71 -3.83
N GLY A 316 3.11 -22.03 -3.94
CA GLY A 316 2.59 -22.70 -5.14
C GLY A 316 3.68 -22.97 -6.18
N SER A 317 3.27 -23.30 -7.41
CA SER A 317 4.22 -23.62 -8.48
C SER A 317 5.02 -22.37 -8.91
N PRO A 318 6.33 -22.49 -9.17
CA PRO A 318 7.12 -21.37 -9.66
C PRO A 318 6.63 -20.91 -11.04
N VAL A 319 6.52 -19.59 -11.23
CA VAL A 319 6.17 -18.96 -12.52
C VAL A 319 7.27 -19.14 -13.54
N ARG A 320 8.52 -19.21 -13.07
CA ARG A 320 9.68 -19.57 -13.87
C ARG A 320 10.29 -20.86 -13.33
N LYS A 321 10.02 -21.96 -14.05
CA LYS A 321 10.76 -23.21 -13.91
C LYS A 321 12.05 -23.07 -14.71
N SER A 322 13.16 -22.73 -14.05
CA SER A 322 14.47 -22.79 -14.70
C SER A 322 15.36 -23.74 -13.92
N ASP A 323 15.09 -25.03 -14.07
CA ASP A 323 15.80 -26.06 -13.30
C ASP A 323 17.31 -26.02 -13.56
N TYR A 324 17.79 -25.59 -14.73
CA TYR A 324 19.22 -25.44 -15.04
C TYR A 324 19.48 -24.41 -16.14
N LYS A 325 20.34 -23.42 -15.89
CA LYS A 325 20.91 -22.55 -16.92
C LYS A 325 22.43 -22.76 -16.99
N TRP A 326 22.87 -23.46 -18.02
CA TRP A 326 24.29 -23.54 -18.35
C TRP A 326 24.73 -22.23 -19.01
N LEU A 327 25.76 -21.59 -18.44
CA LEU A 327 26.36 -20.37 -18.99
C LEU A 327 27.41 -20.66 -20.07
N ALA A 328 27.99 -21.86 -20.03
CA ALA A 328 28.90 -22.41 -21.03
C ALA A 328 28.34 -23.70 -21.63
N GLU A 329 28.95 -24.22 -22.70
CA GLU A 329 28.59 -25.52 -23.25
C GLU A 329 28.79 -26.62 -22.20
N LYS A 330 27.78 -27.47 -21.98
CA LYS A 330 27.82 -28.49 -20.94
C LYS A 330 28.96 -29.47 -21.18
N ASN A 331 29.92 -29.52 -20.26
CA ASN A 331 30.94 -30.57 -20.26
C ASN A 331 30.33 -31.90 -19.77
N PRO A 332 30.28 -32.96 -20.60
CA PRO A 332 29.61 -34.21 -20.25
C PRO A 332 30.33 -34.99 -19.12
N TYR A 333 31.56 -34.62 -18.78
CA TYR A 333 32.34 -35.24 -17.70
C TYR A 333 32.33 -34.42 -16.40
N MET A 334 31.65 -33.27 -16.40
CA MET A 334 31.58 -32.39 -15.24
C MET A 334 30.32 -32.68 -14.44
N GLU A 335 30.47 -32.95 -13.15
CA GLU A 335 29.34 -33.07 -12.23
C GLU A 335 28.68 -31.72 -12.01
N ASP A 336 27.35 -31.71 -11.84
CA ASP A 336 26.56 -30.47 -11.75
C ASP A 336 27.03 -29.58 -10.57
N GLY A 337 27.42 -30.14 -9.43
CA GLY A 337 27.96 -29.36 -8.31
C GLY A 337 29.28 -28.67 -8.66
N LEU A 338 30.17 -29.34 -9.40
CA LEU A 338 31.40 -28.72 -9.90
C LEU A 338 31.10 -27.64 -10.93
N ALA A 339 30.12 -27.86 -11.80
CA ALA A 339 29.67 -26.86 -12.76
C ALA A 339 29.11 -25.61 -12.08
N VAL A 340 28.33 -25.77 -11.00
CA VAL A 340 27.89 -24.64 -10.17
C VAL A 340 29.10 -23.92 -9.59
N ALA A 341 30.03 -24.65 -8.95
CA ALA A 341 31.23 -24.08 -8.33
C ALA A 341 32.09 -23.26 -9.30
N CYS A 342 32.23 -23.73 -10.55
CA CYS A 342 32.97 -23.04 -11.61
C CYS A 342 32.21 -21.86 -12.24
N GLY A 343 30.93 -21.67 -11.90
CA GLY A 343 30.08 -20.64 -12.52
C GLY A 343 29.54 -21.03 -13.90
N ASP A 344 29.68 -22.29 -14.30
CA ASP A 344 29.17 -22.81 -15.56
C ASP A 344 27.68 -23.16 -15.51
N LEU A 345 27.12 -23.32 -14.29
CA LEU A 345 25.73 -23.70 -14.05
C LEU A 345 25.08 -22.79 -12.99
N ILE A 346 23.90 -22.27 -13.31
CA ILE A 346 23.02 -21.54 -12.39
C ILE A 346 21.70 -22.29 -12.26
N LEU A 347 21.22 -22.49 -11.03
CA LEU A 347 19.87 -22.97 -10.74
C LEU A 347 19.04 -21.78 -10.28
N GLN A 348 17.86 -21.57 -10.87
CA GLN A 348 17.03 -20.41 -10.58
C GLN A 348 15.54 -20.76 -10.64
N ASN A 349 14.81 -20.41 -9.59
CA ASN A 349 13.35 -20.54 -9.56
C ASN A 349 12.74 -19.24 -9.08
N GLN A 350 11.61 -18.86 -9.68
CA GLN A 350 10.88 -17.66 -9.32
C GLN A 350 9.41 -17.96 -9.03
N TRP A 351 8.87 -17.34 -7.99
CA TRP A 351 7.46 -17.37 -7.59
C TRP A 351 6.92 -15.94 -7.52
N ILE A 352 5.63 -15.77 -7.77
CA ILE A 352 4.94 -14.50 -7.57
C ILE A 352 3.74 -14.78 -6.67
N LYS A 353 3.65 -14.07 -5.55
CA LYS A 353 2.53 -14.16 -4.61
C LYS A 353 2.34 -12.82 -3.92
N ASN A 354 1.10 -12.35 -3.81
CA ASN A 354 0.74 -11.14 -3.06
C ASN A 354 1.57 -9.89 -3.44
N ASN A 355 1.73 -9.62 -4.75
CA ASN A 355 2.57 -8.53 -5.29
C ASN A 355 4.07 -8.59 -4.93
N ALA A 356 4.55 -9.71 -4.41
CA ALA A 356 5.97 -9.95 -4.19
C ALA A 356 6.50 -11.00 -5.18
N GLU A 357 7.70 -10.76 -5.69
CA GLU A 357 8.49 -11.73 -6.44
C GLU A 357 9.51 -12.38 -5.50
N TYR A 358 9.52 -13.72 -5.48
CA TYR A 358 10.47 -14.54 -4.72
C TYR A 358 11.39 -15.22 -5.72
N GLU A 359 12.69 -15.10 -5.55
CA GLU A 359 13.70 -15.66 -6.44
C GLU A 359 14.75 -16.46 -5.66
N LEU A 360 14.79 -17.77 -5.91
CA LEU A 360 15.77 -18.67 -5.32
C LEU A 360 16.86 -18.98 -6.35
N THR A 361 18.11 -18.64 -6.02
CA THR A 361 19.26 -18.80 -6.92
C THR A 361 20.38 -19.58 -6.25
N LEU A 362 20.95 -20.54 -6.98
CA LEU A 362 22.23 -21.19 -6.66
C LEU A 362 23.22 -20.88 -7.79
N LEU A 363 24.34 -20.25 -7.46
CA LEU A 363 25.40 -19.91 -8.41
C LEU A 363 26.76 -20.00 -7.72
N GLY A 364 27.81 -20.39 -8.45
CA GLY A 364 29.18 -20.29 -7.95
C GLY A 364 29.99 -19.21 -8.63
N ASN A 365 31.01 -18.73 -7.92
CA ASN A 365 32.02 -17.82 -8.43
C ASN A 365 33.39 -18.28 -7.92
N ASN A 366 34.23 -18.83 -8.80
CA ASN A 366 35.57 -19.31 -8.44
C ASN A 366 35.59 -20.27 -7.24
N PHE A 367 34.75 -21.31 -7.28
CA PHE A 367 34.57 -22.34 -6.25
C PHE A 367 33.77 -21.92 -5.00
N ASP A 368 33.45 -20.64 -4.85
CA ASP A 368 32.52 -20.19 -3.81
C ASP A 368 31.08 -20.30 -4.31
N ILE A 369 30.35 -21.28 -3.81
CA ILE A 369 28.93 -21.48 -4.12
C ILE A 369 28.08 -20.61 -3.19
N ASN A 370 27.28 -19.74 -3.79
CA ASN A 370 26.32 -18.89 -3.13
C ASN A 370 24.91 -19.41 -3.35
N PHE A 371 24.17 -19.49 -2.25
CA PHE A 371 22.77 -19.87 -2.23
C PHE A 371 21.96 -18.70 -1.69
N MET A 372 21.02 -18.17 -2.48
CA MET A 372 20.37 -16.90 -2.20
C MET A 372 18.86 -16.96 -2.46
N LEU A 373 18.08 -16.37 -1.55
CA LEU A 373 16.65 -16.08 -1.72
C LEU A 373 16.46 -14.56 -1.72
N SER A 374 15.98 -13.98 -2.82
CA SER A 374 15.56 -12.59 -2.91
C SER A 374 14.03 -12.50 -2.90
N ILE A 375 13.50 -11.51 -2.19
CA ILE A 375 12.07 -11.18 -2.12
C ILE A 375 11.95 -9.69 -2.41
N LYS A 376 11.20 -9.29 -3.43
CA LYS A 376 11.05 -7.88 -3.84
C LYS A 376 9.63 -7.53 -4.22
N GLU A 377 9.29 -6.25 -4.14
CA GLU A 377 8.04 -5.75 -4.73
C GLU A 377 8.05 -5.93 -6.26
N LYS A 378 6.90 -6.28 -6.84
CA LYS A 378 6.74 -6.45 -8.29
C LYS A 378 6.38 -5.16 -9.00
#